data_AF-A0A7C4R7T1-F1
#
_entry.id   AF-A0A7C4R7T1-F1
#
_cell.length_a   1.000
_cell.length_b   1.000
_cell.length_c   1.000
_cell.angle_alpha   90.00
_cell.angle_beta   90.00
_cell.angle_gamma   90.00
#
_symmetry.space_group_name_H-M   'P 1'
#
loop_
_entity.id
_entity.type
_entity.pdbx_description
1 polymer ?
#
loop_
_entity_poly.entity_id
_entity_poly.type
_entity_poly.pdbx_seq_one_letter_code
_entity_poly.pdbx_strand_id
1 'polypeptide(L)'
;MADSPPAASLRGDALRVLHAALAAADPEEAVKRHLRLLPGGRLEAGGRIWELGRFRRVLAVGAGKATAPMARALEEILGERLDGGTIVVKDGHGLPLRRIAVREAAHPVPDSRGVQGTGEILDTLAACGAEDLVVALISGGASALLTAPVEGIGLEEKQETTRLLLACGATIHEMNAVRKHLSRAKGGGLARAAHPARVLTLVLSDVVGDDLDVIGSGPTVPDASRYADAVAILQRHGLWDRIPEAVRRHLAAGAAGDRPETPKPGDPLFAGSATVIVGSCLQALAAAAREAEAAGYRSLILSSKIEGEAREVARAFAAIGRECRDSGHPLAPPACILGGGETTVTLQGAGRGGRNQEMALAGAIALEGVPGVLFLCAGTDGTDGPTDAAGAVADGETAGRGRRLGLEPRDFLKRNDAYTFFDRLGDLIRTGPTRTNVMDVYLLLVGAGGA
;
A
#
# COMPACT_ATOMS: atom_id res chain seq x y z
N MET A 1 27.32 -17.05 37.48
CA MET A 1 26.15 -17.62 36.79
C MET A 1 25.36 -16.42 36.30
N ALA A 2 25.59 -16.00 35.06
CA ALA A 2 24.94 -14.83 34.47
C ALA A 2 23.54 -15.24 34.02
N ASP A 3 22.55 -14.45 34.41
CA ASP A 3 21.13 -14.62 34.13
C ASP A 3 20.87 -14.95 32.66
N SER A 4 20.22 -16.09 32.43
CA SER A 4 19.59 -16.37 31.14
C SER A 4 18.45 -15.37 30.93
N PRO A 5 18.27 -14.82 29.71
CA PRO A 5 17.12 -13.96 29.42
C PRO A 5 15.81 -14.70 29.75
N PRO A 6 14.75 -14.00 30.20
CA PRO A 6 13.46 -14.63 30.48
C PRO A 6 12.99 -15.38 29.23
N ALA A 7 12.50 -16.61 29.41
CA ALA A 7 12.01 -17.44 28.31
C ALA A 7 11.00 -16.65 27.47
N ALA A 8 11.24 -16.56 26.16
CA ALA A 8 10.43 -15.72 25.28
C ALA A 8 9.00 -16.29 25.17
N SER A 9 7.98 -15.45 25.36
CA SER A 9 6.59 -15.84 25.15
C SER A 9 6.22 -15.74 23.67
N LEU A 10 5.31 -16.61 23.19
CA LEU A 10 4.79 -16.53 21.81
C LEU A 10 4.31 -15.12 21.45
N ARG A 11 3.70 -14.41 22.40
CA ARG A 11 3.25 -13.03 22.20
C ARG A 11 4.42 -12.07 22.01
N GLY A 12 5.48 -12.20 22.81
CA GLY A 12 6.70 -11.39 22.67
C GLY A 12 7.38 -11.63 21.32
N ASP A 13 7.44 -12.88 20.87
CA ASP A 13 8.01 -13.23 19.57
C ASP A 13 7.15 -12.68 18.43
N ALA A 14 5.83 -12.81 18.53
CA ALA A 14 4.91 -12.28 17.53
C ALA A 14 5.03 -10.78 17.32
N LEU A 15 5.19 -10.03 18.41
CA LEU A 15 5.40 -8.57 18.35
C LEU A 15 6.76 -8.21 17.74
N ARG A 16 7.83 -8.97 18.00
CA ARG A 16 9.13 -8.75 17.35
C ARG A 16 9.06 -9.01 15.84
N VAL A 17 8.41 -10.10 15.44
CA VAL A 17 8.19 -10.46 14.04
C VAL A 17 7.36 -9.38 13.32
N LEU A 18 6.28 -8.90 13.95
CA LEU A 18 5.49 -7.79 13.42
C LEU A 18 6.35 -6.51 13.29
N HIS A 19 7.14 -6.18 14.30
CA HIS A 19 8.00 -5.00 14.26
C HIS A 19 9.01 -5.06 13.11
N ALA A 20 9.58 -6.23 12.82
CA ALA A 20 10.46 -6.42 11.67
C ALA A 20 9.74 -6.20 10.33
N ALA A 21 8.48 -6.64 10.22
CA ALA A 21 7.65 -6.36 9.04
C ALA A 21 7.38 -4.85 8.89
N LEU A 22 7.01 -4.17 9.97
CA LEU A 22 6.75 -2.72 9.97
C LEU A 22 8.00 -1.92 9.62
N ALA A 23 9.15 -2.25 10.21
CA ALA A 23 10.43 -1.61 9.90
C ALA A 23 10.83 -1.81 8.43
N ALA A 24 10.52 -2.98 7.84
CA ALA A 24 10.73 -3.22 6.42
C ALA A 24 9.72 -2.49 5.51
N ALA A 25 8.58 -2.07 6.04
CA ALA A 25 7.60 -1.26 5.33
C ALA A 25 7.83 0.25 5.51
N ASP A 26 8.69 0.66 6.45
CA ASP A 26 9.01 2.07 6.67
C ASP A 26 9.51 2.72 5.36
N PRO A 27 8.96 3.87 4.93
CA PRO A 27 9.24 4.39 3.60
C PRO A 27 10.67 4.89 3.43
N GLU A 28 11.33 5.36 4.50
CA GLU A 28 12.72 5.80 4.44
C GLU A 28 13.67 4.64 4.36
N GLU A 29 13.50 3.64 5.23
CA GLU A 29 14.30 2.43 5.23
C GLU A 29 14.06 1.61 3.95
N ALA A 30 12.84 1.63 3.41
CA ALA A 30 12.51 1.05 2.11
C ALA A 30 13.35 1.67 0.98
N VAL A 31 13.42 3.00 0.91
CA VAL A 31 14.25 3.71 -0.08
C VAL A 31 15.73 3.43 0.15
N LYS A 32 16.24 3.56 1.38
CA LYS A 32 17.67 3.34 1.71
C LYS A 32 18.16 1.93 1.40
N ARG A 33 17.30 0.91 1.51
CA ARG A 33 17.66 -0.46 1.11
C ARG A 33 17.83 -0.63 -0.39
N HIS A 34 17.03 0.08 -1.19
CA HIS A 34 16.97 -0.09 -2.64
C HIS A 34 17.79 0.94 -3.41
N LEU A 35 18.16 2.05 -2.78
CA LEU A 35 18.96 3.11 -3.36
C LEU A 35 20.27 3.26 -2.60
N ARG A 36 21.38 3.14 -3.32
CA ARG A 36 22.72 3.31 -2.76
C ARG A 36 23.55 4.23 -3.65
N LEU A 37 24.08 5.29 -3.05
CA LEU A 37 25.07 6.12 -3.73
C LEU A 37 26.45 5.47 -3.58
N LEU A 38 26.98 4.96 -4.69
CA LEU A 38 28.29 4.34 -4.78
C LEU A 38 29.38 5.38 -5.07
N PRO A 39 30.66 5.06 -4.80
CA PRO A 39 31.79 5.90 -5.18
C PRO A 39 31.79 6.28 -6.67
N GLY A 40 32.27 7.49 -6.95
CA GLY A 40 32.26 8.08 -8.29
C GLY A 40 30.92 8.69 -8.69
N GLY A 41 29.94 8.74 -7.79
CA GLY A 41 28.66 9.37 -8.06
C GLY A 41 27.69 8.51 -8.85
N ARG A 42 27.73 7.21 -8.60
CA ARG A 42 26.91 6.21 -9.28
C ARG A 42 25.78 5.82 -8.35
N LEU A 43 24.53 6.00 -8.78
CA LEU A 43 23.37 5.58 -8.01
C LEU A 43 22.98 4.17 -8.42
N GLU A 44 23.02 3.23 -7.49
CA GLU A 44 22.44 1.90 -7.66
C GLU A 44 20.97 1.95 -7.25
N ALA A 45 20.07 1.57 -8.16
CA ALA A 45 18.63 1.46 -7.89
C ALA A 45 18.02 0.29 -8.67
N GLY A 46 17.39 -0.64 -7.97
CA GLY A 46 16.73 -1.81 -8.58
C GLY A 46 17.65 -2.68 -9.45
N GLY A 47 18.91 -2.85 -9.02
CA GLY A 47 19.94 -3.60 -9.76
C GLY A 47 20.49 -2.88 -11.00
N ARG A 48 20.12 -1.61 -11.21
CA ARG A 48 20.65 -0.77 -12.31
C ARG A 48 21.56 0.32 -11.75
N ILE A 49 22.62 0.63 -12.49
CA ILE A 49 23.54 1.73 -12.17
C ILE A 49 23.20 2.96 -13.01
N TRP A 50 23.06 4.09 -12.33
CA TRP A 50 22.80 5.40 -12.90
C TRP A 50 24.02 6.29 -12.66
N GLU A 51 24.74 6.60 -13.73
CA GLU A 51 25.90 7.49 -13.71
C GLU A 51 25.42 8.94 -13.52
N LEU A 52 25.32 9.41 -12.27
CA LEU A 52 24.69 10.72 -11.99
C LEU A 52 25.45 11.87 -12.65
N GLY A 53 26.76 11.74 -12.86
CA GLY A 53 27.58 12.75 -13.55
C GLY A 53 27.26 12.93 -15.04
N ARG A 54 26.43 12.07 -15.63
CA ARG A 54 25.91 12.25 -17.00
C ARG A 54 24.66 13.13 -17.05
N PHE A 55 24.06 13.43 -15.91
CA PHE A 55 22.88 14.26 -15.84
C PHE A 55 23.27 15.67 -15.39
N ARG A 56 22.66 16.66 -16.03
CA ARG A 56 22.76 18.07 -15.68
C ARG A 56 21.98 18.37 -14.40
N ARG A 57 20.80 17.76 -14.25
CA ARG A 57 19.96 17.88 -13.05
C ARG A 57 19.38 16.54 -12.63
N VAL A 58 19.21 16.37 -11.33
CA VAL A 58 18.41 15.31 -10.71
C VAL A 58 17.27 15.95 -9.95
N LEU A 59 16.03 15.68 -10.38
CA LEU A 59 14.81 16.23 -9.80
C LEU A 59 13.97 15.14 -9.15
N ALA A 60 13.27 15.47 -8.07
CA ALA A 60 12.36 14.56 -7.41
C ALA A 60 10.91 15.04 -7.53
N VAL A 61 10.03 14.19 -8.06
CA VAL A 61 8.60 14.49 -8.14
C VAL A 61 7.79 13.35 -7.56
N GLY A 62 6.55 13.58 -7.16
CA GLY A 62 5.76 12.44 -6.68
C GLY A 62 4.48 12.80 -5.96
N ALA A 63 3.72 11.76 -5.62
CA ALA A 63 2.60 11.91 -4.70
C ALA A 63 2.25 10.63 -3.98
N GLY A 64 1.60 10.77 -2.83
CA GLY A 64 1.14 9.67 -2.00
C GLY A 64 1.32 9.97 -0.51
N LYS A 65 0.74 9.13 0.34
CA LYS A 65 0.79 9.31 1.80
C LYS A 65 2.21 9.14 2.37
N ALA A 66 3.05 8.35 1.72
CA ALA A 66 4.40 8.02 2.17
C ALA A 66 5.51 8.73 1.38
N THR A 67 5.19 9.66 0.47
CA THR A 67 6.23 10.28 -0.37
C THR A 67 7.10 11.28 0.38
N ALA A 68 6.62 11.92 1.45
CA ALA A 68 7.45 12.79 2.28
C ALA A 68 8.62 12.04 2.95
N PRO A 69 8.41 10.91 3.66
CA PRO A 69 9.53 10.12 4.18
C PRO A 69 10.42 9.56 3.05
N MET A 70 9.84 9.05 1.95
CA MET A 70 10.65 8.62 0.79
C MET A 70 11.56 9.74 0.24
N ALA A 71 11.04 10.96 0.18
CA ALA A 71 11.77 12.14 -0.25
C ALA A 71 12.87 12.53 0.72
N ARG A 72 12.65 12.41 2.04
CA ARG A 72 13.69 12.62 3.06
C ARG A 72 14.87 11.66 2.87
N ALA A 73 14.59 10.37 2.67
CA ALA A 73 15.64 9.40 2.37
C ALA A 73 16.39 9.74 1.07
N LEU A 74 15.68 10.22 0.05
CA LEU A 74 16.31 10.66 -1.20
C LEU A 74 17.25 11.87 -1.01
N GLU A 75 16.84 12.87 -0.21
CA GLU A 75 17.69 14.01 0.16
C GLU A 75 18.95 13.58 0.92
N GLU A 76 18.82 12.63 1.84
CA GLU A 76 19.95 12.08 2.60
C GLU A 76 20.94 11.32 1.70
N ILE A 77 20.43 10.54 0.74
CA ILE A 77 21.25 9.71 -0.15
C ILE A 77 21.96 10.58 -1.20
N LEU A 78 21.27 11.54 -1.81
CA LEU A 78 21.80 12.33 -2.92
C LEU A 78 22.50 13.62 -2.48
N GLY A 79 22.12 14.19 -1.33
CA GLY A 79 22.66 15.45 -0.82
C GLY A 79 22.61 16.57 -1.86
N GLU A 80 23.75 17.21 -2.11
CA GLU A 80 23.90 18.32 -3.08
C GLU A 80 23.62 17.92 -4.53
N ARG A 81 23.57 16.62 -4.86
CA ARG A 81 23.30 16.13 -6.22
C ARG A 81 21.82 16.18 -6.60
N LEU A 82 20.95 16.46 -5.64
CA LEU A 82 19.52 16.66 -5.88
C LEU A 82 19.26 18.17 -6.08
N ASP A 83 18.77 18.53 -7.26
CA ASP A 83 18.50 19.92 -7.64
C ASP A 83 17.18 20.46 -7.08
N GLY A 84 16.33 19.56 -6.57
CA GLY A 84 15.06 19.90 -5.92
C GLY A 84 13.88 19.16 -6.55
N GLY A 85 12.68 19.72 -6.38
CA GLY A 85 11.46 19.21 -6.97
C GLY A 85 10.24 19.40 -6.07
N THR A 86 9.14 18.71 -6.36
CA THR A 86 7.85 18.90 -5.68
C THR A 86 7.15 17.57 -5.47
N ILE A 87 6.64 17.34 -4.25
CA ILE A 87 5.76 16.22 -3.93
C ILE A 87 4.40 16.69 -3.41
N VAL A 88 3.35 15.92 -3.69
CA VAL A 88 2.00 16.14 -3.14
C VAL A 88 1.65 15.03 -2.14
N VAL A 89 1.37 15.40 -0.90
CA VAL A 89 1.00 14.48 0.19
C VAL A 89 -0.41 14.77 0.69
N LYS A 90 -0.97 13.82 1.45
CA LYS A 90 -2.24 14.03 2.16
C LYS A 90 -2.05 15.07 3.28
N ASP A 91 -3.09 15.83 3.59
CA ASP A 91 -3.15 16.68 4.79
C ASP A 91 -2.56 15.98 6.03
N GLY A 92 -1.64 16.69 6.72
CA GLY A 92 -0.96 16.21 7.92
C GLY A 92 0.10 15.11 7.69
N HIS A 93 0.42 14.79 6.43
CA HIS A 93 1.50 13.84 6.08
C HIS A 93 2.78 14.55 5.61
N GLY A 94 2.82 15.88 5.63
CA GLY A 94 4.03 16.63 5.32
C GLY A 94 5.17 16.39 6.31
N LEU A 95 6.40 16.54 5.82
CA LEU A 95 7.62 16.57 6.63
C LEU A 95 8.48 17.76 6.20
N PRO A 96 9.29 18.34 7.11
CA PRO A 96 10.28 19.33 6.71
C PRO A 96 11.34 18.67 5.83
N LEU A 97 11.49 19.16 4.60
CA LEU A 97 12.48 18.75 3.61
C LEU A 97 13.35 19.96 3.23
N ARG A 98 14.57 19.71 2.74
CA ARG A 98 15.59 20.75 2.48
C ARG A 98 15.53 21.29 1.06
N ARG A 99 15.24 20.43 0.09
CA ARG A 99 15.35 20.66 -1.36
C ARG A 99 14.04 20.38 -2.10
N ILE A 100 13.22 19.48 -1.58
CA ILE A 100 11.95 19.09 -2.19
C ILE A 100 10.81 19.89 -1.55
N ALA A 101 10.04 20.60 -2.36
CA ALA A 101 8.84 21.29 -1.92
C ALA A 101 7.72 20.29 -1.59
N VAL A 102 7.07 20.48 -0.45
CA VAL A 102 5.93 19.65 -0.01
C VAL A 102 4.64 20.46 -0.19
N ARG A 103 3.65 19.84 -0.85
CA ARG A 103 2.29 20.37 -0.98
C ARG A 103 1.31 19.39 -0.34
N GLU A 104 0.40 19.90 0.47
CA GLU A 104 -0.67 19.09 1.07
C GLU A 104 -1.98 19.25 0.31
N ALA A 105 -2.70 18.15 0.12
CA ALA A 105 -3.98 18.10 -0.57
C ALA A 105 -4.93 17.06 0.05
N ALA A 106 -6.22 17.16 -0.32
CA ALA A 106 -7.24 16.26 0.20
C ALA A 106 -7.12 14.83 -0.36
N HIS A 107 -7.44 13.86 0.50
CA HIS A 107 -7.59 12.45 0.17
C HIS A 107 -8.64 11.84 1.11
N PRO A 108 -9.59 11.01 0.63
CA PRO A 108 -9.57 10.28 -0.65
C PRO A 108 -10.19 11.01 -1.84
N VAL A 109 -10.94 12.10 -1.61
CA VAL A 109 -11.54 12.89 -2.67
C VAL A 109 -10.56 14.00 -3.09
N PRO A 110 -10.17 14.09 -4.38
CA PRO A 110 -9.31 15.16 -4.88
C PRO A 110 -9.84 16.56 -4.58
N ASP A 111 -8.96 17.56 -4.47
CA ASP A 111 -9.35 18.97 -4.35
C ASP A 111 -8.48 19.89 -5.24
N SER A 112 -8.74 21.20 -5.15
CA SER A 112 -8.01 22.23 -5.92
C SER A 112 -6.54 22.35 -5.52
N ARG A 113 -6.18 22.02 -4.27
CA ARG A 113 -4.78 22.00 -3.81
C ARG A 113 -4.00 20.88 -4.49
N GLY A 114 -4.62 19.71 -4.66
CA GLY A 114 -4.08 18.63 -5.48
C GLY A 114 -3.88 19.03 -6.94
N VAL A 115 -4.80 19.83 -7.50
CA VAL A 115 -4.66 20.41 -8.86
C VAL A 115 -3.45 21.32 -8.96
N GLN A 116 -3.30 22.25 -8.02
CA GLN A 116 -2.18 23.20 -8.00
C GLN A 116 -0.83 22.48 -7.84
N GLY A 117 -0.71 21.58 -6.85
CA GLY A 117 0.52 20.83 -6.60
C GLY A 117 0.89 19.90 -7.76
N THR A 118 -0.09 19.28 -8.41
CA THR A 118 0.18 18.48 -9.62
C THR A 118 0.57 19.37 -10.80
N GLY A 119 0.01 20.58 -10.90
CA GLY A 119 0.43 21.59 -11.87
C GLY A 119 1.91 21.94 -11.73
N GLU A 120 2.37 22.27 -10.52
CA GLU A 120 3.78 22.55 -10.23
C GLU A 120 4.71 21.39 -10.65
N ILE A 121 4.28 20.14 -10.39
CA ILE A 121 5.01 18.95 -10.84
C ILE A 121 5.09 18.91 -12.37
N LEU A 122 3.96 19.05 -13.06
CA LEU A 122 3.92 18.98 -14.52
C LEU A 122 4.75 20.09 -15.19
N ASP A 123 4.74 21.30 -14.63
CA ASP A 123 5.54 22.43 -15.13
C ASP A 123 7.04 22.17 -14.94
N THR A 124 7.43 21.58 -13.79
CA THR A 124 8.81 21.16 -13.54
C THR A 124 9.27 20.11 -14.56
N LEU A 125 8.41 19.14 -14.86
CA LEU A 125 8.72 18.07 -15.82
C LEU A 125 8.78 18.57 -17.26
N ALA A 126 7.87 19.46 -17.65
CA ALA A 126 7.87 20.06 -18.99
C ALA A 126 9.14 20.88 -19.28
N ALA A 127 9.83 21.36 -18.24
CA ALA A 127 11.11 22.04 -18.35
C ALA A 127 12.34 21.10 -18.38
N CYS A 128 12.13 19.77 -18.38
CA CYS A 128 13.20 18.78 -18.43
C CYS A 128 13.69 18.51 -19.86
N GLY A 129 14.98 18.21 -19.99
CA GLY A 129 15.64 17.80 -21.23
C GLY A 129 16.28 16.41 -21.12
N ALA A 130 16.92 15.96 -22.20
CA ALA A 130 17.47 14.59 -22.30
C ALA A 130 18.62 14.33 -21.32
N GLU A 131 19.25 15.38 -20.81
CA GLU A 131 20.32 15.34 -19.81
C GLU A 131 19.79 15.47 -18.37
N ASP A 132 18.48 15.40 -18.14
CA ASP A 132 17.92 15.42 -16.78
C ASP A 132 17.49 14.02 -16.34
N LEU A 133 17.57 13.77 -15.03
CA LEU A 133 17.03 12.59 -14.37
C LEU A 133 15.87 12.99 -13.46
N VAL A 134 14.74 12.34 -13.61
CA VAL A 134 13.57 12.51 -12.74
C VAL A 134 13.44 11.26 -11.86
N VAL A 135 13.48 11.45 -10.54
CA VAL A 135 13.16 10.42 -9.56
C VAL A 135 11.70 10.59 -9.14
N ALA A 136 10.82 9.71 -9.62
CA ALA A 136 9.40 9.74 -9.31
C ALA A 136 9.09 8.91 -8.06
N LEU A 137 8.57 9.53 -7.00
CA LEU A 137 8.20 8.89 -5.73
C LEU A 137 6.69 8.66 -5.72
N ILE A 138 6.26 7.39 -5.73
CA ILE A 138 4.83 7.03 -5.78
C ILE A 138 4.49 6.15 -4.59
N SER A 139 3.40 6.48 -3.89
CA SER A 139 2.84 5.63 -2.83
C SER A 139 1.32 5.69 -2.78
N GLY A 140 0.73 4.93 -1.86
CA GLY A 140 -0.71 4.90 -1.63
C GLY A 140 -1.38 6.27 -1.59
N GLY A 141 -2.54 6.39 -2.22
CA GLY A 141 -3.29 7.65 -2.35
C GLY A 141 -2.84 8.59 -3.48
N ALA A 142 -1.76 8.29 -4.20
CA ALA A 142 -1.31 9.06 -5.38
C ALA A 142 -2.43 9.29 -6.42
N SER A 143 -3.35 8.34 -6.52
CA SER A 143 -4.55 8.40 -7.37
C SER A 143 -5.38 9.68 -7.16
N ALA A 144 -5.54 10.14 -5.91
CA ALA A 144 -6.29 11.35 -5.58
C ALA A 144 -5.40 12.60 -5.49
N LEU A 145 -4.12 12.41 -5.17
CA LEU A 145 -3.17 13.51 -4.97
C LEU A 145 -2.57 14.03 -6.29
N LEU A 146 -2.34 13.16 -7.29
CA LEU A 146 -1.94 13.53 -8.66
C LEU A 146 -3.15 13.93 -9.51
N THR A 147 -3.81 15.01 -9.13
CA THR A 147 -5.03 15.47 -9.78
C THR A 147 -4.72 16.49 -10.86
N ALA A 148 -4.61 16.02 -12.10
CA ALA A 148 -4.52 16.91 -13.26
C ALA A 148 -5.58 16.50 -14.29
N PRO A 149 -6.79 17.08 -14.27
CA PRO A 149 -7.75 16.92 -15.37
C PRO A 149 -7.12 17.29 -16.72
N VAL A 150 -7.57 16.64 -17.78
CA VAL A 150 -7.25 17.05 -19.16
C VAL A 150 -7.91 18.38 -19.51
N GLU A 151 -7.37 19.04 -20.53
CA GLU A 151 -7.90 20.33 -20.99
C GLU A 151 -9.37 20.22 -21.38
N GLY A 152 -10.17 21.19 -20.92
CA GLY A 152 -11.61 21.24 -21.16
C GLY A 152 -12.46 20.42 -20.18
N ILE A 153 -11.86 19.78 -19.17
CA ILE A 153 -12.57 19.08 -18.08
C ILE A 153 -12.20 19.72 -16.74
N GLY A 154 -13.22 20.11 -15.97
CA GLY A 154 -13.08 20.65 -14.62
C GLY A 154 -12.77 19.59 -13.55
N LEU A 155 -12.42 20.04 -12.35
CA LEU A 155 -12.21 19.15 -11.20
C LEU A 155 -13.52 18.45 -10.79
N GLU A 156 -14.61 19.20 -10.74
CA GLU A 156 -15.93 18.75 -10.35
C GLU A 156 -16.44 17.65 -11.29
N GLU A 157 -16.22 17.82 -12.60
CA GLU A 157 -16.62 16.83 -13.61
C GLU A 157 -15.85 15.52 -13.47
N LYS A 158 -14.56 15.61 -13.15
CA LYS A 158 -13.70 14.45 -12.86
C LYS A 158 -14.13 13.74 -11.57
N GLN A 159 -14.46 14.50 -10.53
CA GLN A 159 -14.97 13.96 -9.26
C GLN A 159 -16.30 13.25 -9.47
N GLU A 160 -17.24 13.87 -10.18
CA GLU A 160 -18.56 13.29 -10.44
C GLU A 160 -18.47 12.00 -11.26
N THR A 161 -17.65 11.98 -12.31
CA THR A 161 -17.41 10.74 -13.09
C THR A 161 -16.85 9.62 -12.21
N THR A 162 -15.89 9.95 -11.33
CA THR A 162 -15.29 8.98 -10.41
C THR A 162 -16.33 8.47 -9.40
N ARG A 163 -17.18 9.36 -8.88
CA ARG A 163 -18.26 9.03 -7.95
C ARG A 163 -19.28 8.08 -8.58
N LEU A 164 -19.66 8.33 -9.83
CA LEU A 164 -20.60 7.48 -10.58
C LEU A 164 -20.04 6.06 -10.80
N LEU A 165 -18.76 5.96 -11.17
CA LEU A 165 -18.08 4.65 -11.34
C LEU A 165 -17.99 3.86 -10.02
N LEU A 166 -17.68 4.54 -8.91
CA LEU A 166 -17.68 3.92 -7.58
C LEU A 166 -19.09 3.42 -7.21
N ALA A 167 -20.10 4.26 -7.41
CA ALA A 167 -21.48 3.95 -7.03
C ALA A 167 -22.08 2.77 -7.83
N CYS A 168 -21.60 2.52 -9.05
CA CYS A 168 -22.05 1.38 -9.85
C CYS A 168 -21.25 0.09 -9.60
N GLY A 169 -20.25 0.11 -8.71
CA GLY A 169 -19.40 -1.04 -8.43
C GLY A 169 -18.45 -1.41 -9.58
N ALA A 170 -18.03 -0.43 -10.39
CA ALA A 170 -17.00 -0.66 -11.39
C ALA A 170 -15.71 -1.18 -10.72
N THR A 171 -15.05 -2.15 -11.35
CA THR A 171 -13.81 -2.71 -10.81
C THR A 171 -12.69 -1.65 -10.82
N ILE A 172 -11.64 -1.85 -10.01
CA ILE A 172 -10.52 -0.89 -9.97
C ILE A 172 -9.84 -0.72 -11.34
N HIS A 173 -9.74 -1.79 -12.14
CA HIS A 173 -9.17 -1.74 -13.49
C HIS A 173 -10.06 -0.94 -14.44
N GLU A 174 -11.38 -1.13 -14.39
CA GLU A 174 -12.33 -0.35 -15.19
C GLU A 174 -12.34 1.13 -14.82
N MET A 175 -12.35 1.42 -13.52
CA MET A 175 -12.22 2.78 -13.00
C MET A 175 -10.93 3.43 -13.50
N ASN A 176 -9.80 2.73 -13.41
CA ASN A 176 -8.51 3.26 -13.83
C ASN A 176 -8.43 3.46 -15.33
N ALA A 177 -9.00 2.57 -16.16
CA ALA A 177 -9.11 2.79 -17.59
C ALA A 177 -9.80 4.13 -17.88
N VAL A 178 -10.96 4.43 -17.29
CA VAL A 178 -11.61 5.74 -17.48
C VAL A 178 -10.76 6.89 -16.90
N ARG A 179 -10.28 6.77 -15.66
CA ARG A 179 -9.55 7.84 -14.95
C ARG A 179 -8.23 8.23 -15.63
N LYS A 180 -7.53 7.29 -16.26
CA LYS A 180 -6.29 7.54 -17.02
C LYS A 180 -6.56 8.44 -18.22
N HIS A 181 -7.64 8.18 -18.97
CA HIS A 181 -8.04 8.97 -20.14
C HIS A 181 -8.62 10.36 -19.82
N LEU A 182 -8.89 10.64 -18.54
CA LEU A 182 -9.34 11.94 -18.03
C LEU A 182 -8.24 12.69 -17.27
N SER A 183 -6.98 12.26 -17.38
CA SER A 183 -5.90 12.81 -16.56
C SER A 183 -4.61 13.05 -17.34
N ARG A 184 -4.00 14.23 -17.17
CA ARG A 184 -2.70 14.58 -17.76
C ARG A 184 -1.53 13.80 -17.14
N ALA A 185 -1.65 13.43 -15.86
CA ALA A 185 -0.57 12.82 -15.06
C ALA A 185 -0.64 11.28 -14.92
N LYS A 186 -1.77 10.65 -15.24
CA LYS A 186 -1.98 9.20 -15.03
C LYS A 186 -1.72 8.43 -16.33
N GLY A 187 -1.61 7.09 -16.26
CA GLY A 187 -1.44 6.23 -17.43
C GLY A 187 -0.23 6.60 -18.27
N GLY A 188 0.94 6.74 -17.65
CA GLY A 188 2.18 7.19 -18.27
C GLY A 188 2.28 8.70 -18.46
N GLY A 189 1.27 9.47 -18.04
CA GLY A 189 1.22 10.92 -18.21
C GLY A 189 2.38 11.69 -17.57
N LEU A 190 2.85 11.28 -16.38
CA LEU A 190 4.05 11.89 -15.77
C LEU A 190 5.32 11.54 -16.55
N ALA A 191 5.47 10.28 -17.01
CA ALA A 191 6.61 9.91 -17.85
C ALA A 191 6.62 10.69 -19.18
N ARG A 192 5.45 10.87 -19.81
CA ARG A 192 5.30 11.69 -21.00
C ARG A 192 5.64 13.16 -20.75
N ALA A 193 5.26 13.72 -19.60
CA ALA A 193 5.61 15.09 -19.24
C ALA A 193 7.11 15.29 -19.01
N ALA A 194 7.80 14.25 -18.52
CA ALA A 194 9.25 14.29 -18.29
C ALA A 194 10.08 14.13 -19.58
N HIS A 195 9.52 13.47 -20.61
CA HIS A 195 10.23 13.17 -21.85
C HIS A 195 10.79 14.45 -22.52
N PRO A 196 12.08 14.50 -22.90
CA PRO A 196 12.99 13.37 -23.11
C PRO A 196 13.87 12.97 -21.90
N ALA A 197 13.63 13.50 -20.70
CA ALA A 197 14.35 13.10 -19.50
C ALA A 197 14.08 11.63 -19.13
N ARG A 198 15.05 11.01 -18.47
CA ARG A 198 14.90 9.64 -17.97
C ARG A 198 14.17 9.63 -16.64
N VAL A 199 13.33 8.62 -16.41
CA VAL A 199 12.54 8.50 -15.18
C VAL A 199 12.97 7.26 -14.38
N LEU A 200 13.35 7.45 -13.13
CA LEU A 200 13.50 6.40 -12.12
C LEU A 200 12.33 6.48 -11.15
N THR A 201 11.39 5.53 -11.22
CA THR A 201 10.23 5.50 -10.33
C THR A 201 10.51 4.62 -9.12
N LEU A 202 10.29 5.14 -7.91
CA LEU A 202 10.32 4.40 -6.66
C LEU A 202 8.89 4.26 -6.15
N VAL A 203 8.46 3.03 -5.90
CA VAL A 203 7.08 2.71 -5.55
C VAL A 203 7.02 2.06 -4.17
N LEU A 204 6.19 2.61 -3.29
CA LEU A 204 5.72 1.93 -2.09
C LEU A 204 4.28 1.49 -2.34
N SER A 205 4.08 0.18 -2.51
CA SER A 205 2.84 -0.43 -2.97
C SER A 205 1.88 -0.70 -1.82
N ASP A 206 0.67 -0.14 -1.91
CA ASP A 206 -0.49 -0.44 -1.09
C ASP A 206 -1.57 -1.24 -1.86
N VAL A 207 -1.17 -1.92 -2.93
CA VAL A 207 -2.06 -2.66 -3.83
C VAL A 207 -1.74 -4.14 -3.79
N VAL A 208 -2.77 -4.97 -3.63
CA VAL A 208 -2.63 -6.43 -3.67
C VAL A 208 -2.00 -6.85 -5.00
N GLY A 209 -0.89 -7.57 -4.93
CA GLY A 209 -0.18 -8.07 -6.10
C GLY A 209 0.74 -7.07 -6.81
N ASP A 210 0.90 -5.86 -6.26
CA ASP A 210 1.84 -4.84 -6.72
C ASP A 210 1.69 -4.43 -8.20
N ASP A 211 0.45 -4.41 -8.70
CA ASP A 211 0.17 -3.99 -10.08
C ASP A 211 0.46 -2.49 -10.28
N LEU A 212 1.54 -2.21 -11.00
CA LEU A 212 2.01 -0.85 -11.30
C LEU A 212 1.00 -0.01 -12.10
N ASP A 213 0.13 -0.62 -12.90
CA ASP A 213 -0.92 0.11 -13.64
C ASP A 213 -2.03 0.61 -12.69
N VAL A 214 -2.22 -0.10 -11.58
CA VAL A 214 -3.20 0.23 -10.54
C VAL A 214 -2.64 1.26 -9.57
N ILE A 215 -1.39 1.09 -9.12
CA ILE A 215 -0.74 1.97 -8.14
C ILE A 215 -0.68 3.40 -8.68
N GLY A 216 -1.35 4.33 -8.00
CA GLY A 216 -1.45 5.73 -8.43
C GLY A 216 -2.11 5.95 -9.81
N SER A 217 -2.79 4.93 -10.36
CA SER A 217 -3.22 4.87 -11.76
C SER A 217 -2.05 4.98 -12.76
N GLY A 218 -0.93 4.33 -12.45
CA GLY A 218 0.19 4.12 -13.34
C GLY A 218 0.79 5.39 -13.96
N PRO A 219 1.19 6.41 -13.17
CA PRO A 219 1.61 7.69 -13.72
C PRO A 219 2.88 7.64 -14.60
N THR A 220 3.76 6.66 -14.35
CA THR A 220 5.06 6.52 -15.02
C THR A 220 5.22 5.19 -15.75
N VAL A 221 4.14 4.42 -15.89
CA VAL A 221 4.11 3.13 -16.59
C VAL A 221 3.15 3.19 -17.78
N PRO A 222 3.34 2.33 -18.80
CA PRO A 222 2.44 2.29 -19.95
C PRO A 222 1.02 1.90 -19.56
N ASP A 223 0.06 2.49 -20.24
CA ASP A 223 -1.36 2.17 -20.13
C ASP A 223 -1.80 1.32 -21.32
N ALA A 224 -2.22 0.07 -21.08
CA ALA A 224 -2.71 -0.82 -22.13
C ALA A 224 -4.14 -0.48 -22.61
N SER A 225 -4.93 0.20 -21.78
CA SER A 225 -6.30 0.59 -22.12
C SER A 225 -6.34 1.74 -23.11
N ARG A 226 -7.47 1.89 -23.80
CA ARG A 226 -7.72 2.89 -24.84
C ARG A 226 -8.96 3.71 -24.54
N TYR A 227 -9.11 4.84 -25.24
CA TYR A 227 -10.34 5.63 -25.18
C TYR A 227 -11.59 4.78 -25.47
N ALA A 228 -11.50 3.86 -26.44
CA ALA A 228 -12.60 2.95 -26.77
C ALA A 228 -13.01 2.07 -25.58
N ASP A 229 -12.05 1.60 -24.78
CA ASP A 229 -12.33 0.81 -23.58
C ASP A 229 -13.04 1.66 -22.52
N ALA A 230 -12.57 2.91 -22.31
CA ALA A 230 -13.20 3.84 -21.38
C ALA A 230 -14.66 4.13 -21.76
N VAL A 231 -14.95 4.33 -23.05
CA VAL A 231 -16.32 4.50 -23.56
C VAL A 231 -17.15 3.23 -23.31
N ALA A 232 -16.62 2.06 -23.66
CA ALA A 232 -17.31 0.78 -23.50
C ALA A 232 -17.62 0.47 -22.02
N ILE A 233 -16.71 0.79 -21.10
CA ILE A 233 -16.91 0.66 -19.65
C ILE A 233 -18.09 1.53 -19.20
N LEU A 234 -18.11 2.80 -19.58
CA LEU A 234 -19.18 3.73 -19.20
C LEU A 234 -20.53 3.32 -19.78
N GLN A 235 -20.57 2.80 -21.01
CA GLN A 235 -21.80 2.29 -21.62
C GLN A 235 -22.31 1.03 -20.94
N ARG A 236 -21.41 0.07 -20.66
CA ARG A 236 -21.73 -1.20 -20.00
C ARG A 236 -22.32 -1.00 -18.60
N HIS A 237 -21.84 0.00 -17.87
CA HIS A 237 -22.38 0.37 -16.55
C HIS A 237 -23.57 1.35 -16.62
N GLY A 238 -24.08 1.68 -17.81
CA GLY A 238 -25.21 2.60 -18.00
C GLY A 238 -24.92 4.04 -17.55
N LEU A 239 -23.65 4.45 -17.58
CA LEU A 239 -23.17 5.75 -17.11
C LEU A 239 -22.93 6.75 -18.25
N TRP A 240 -22.82 6.30 -19.50
CA TRP A 240 -22.45 7.15 -20.64
C TRP A 240 -23.28 8.44 -20.76
N ASP A 241 -24.60 8.34 -20.56
CA ASP A 241 -25.49 9.51 -20.64
C ASP A 241 -25.62 10.29 -19.32
N ARG A 242 -25.02 9.78 -18.24
CA ARG A 242 -25.08 10.34 -16.88
C ARG A 242 -23.82 11.09 -16.48
N ILE A 243 -22.70 10.82 -17.13
CA ILE A 243 -21.46 11.56 -16.90
C ILE A 243 -21.56 13.00 -17.44
N PRO A 244 -20.74 13.94 -16.94
CA PRO A 244 -20.72 15.31 -17.44
C PRO A 244 -20.46 15.39 -18.95
N GLU A 245 -21.08 16.37 -19.62
CA GLU A 245 -21.00 16.53 -21.07
C GLU A 245 -19.56 16.72 -21.57
N ALA A 246 -18.74 17.50 -20.86
CA ALA A 246 -17.35 17.71 -21.26
C ALA A 246 -16.54 16.41 -21.25
N VAL A 247 -16.80 15.53 -20.26
CA VAL A 247 -16.16 14.21 -20.14
C VAL A 247 -16.59 13.31 -21.31
N ARG A 248 -17.90 13.26 -21.59
CA ARG A 248 -18.46 12.48 -22.70
C ARG A 248 -17.86 12.91 -24.04
N ARG A 249 -17.85 14.21 -24.32
CA ARG A 249 -17.27 14.78 -25.54
C ARG A 249 -15.77 14.50 -25.66
N HIS A 250 -15.02 14.62 -24.57
CA HIS A 250 -13.58 14.31 -24.56
C HIS A 250 -13.30 12.85 -24.90
N LEU A 251 -14.00 11.92 -24.25
CA LEU A 251 -13.81 10.49 -24.49
C LEU A 251 -14.26 10.07 -25.90
N ALA A 252 -15.36 10.63 -26.40
CA ALA A 252 -15.84 10.38 -27.75
C ALA A 252 -14.83 10.87 -28.81
N ALA A 253 -14.29 12.07 -28.64
CA ALA A 253 -13.24 12.61 -29.53
C ALA A 253 -11.97 11.73 -29.50
N GLY A 254 -11.56 11.26 -28.31
CA GLY A 254 -10.44 10.33 -28.19
C GLY A 254 -10.69 8.99 -28.88
N ALA A 255 -11.90 8.42 -28.74
CA ALA A 255 -12.28 7.19 -29.42
C ALA A 255 -12.38 7.34 -30.95
N ALA A 256 -12.68 8.55 -31.44
CA ALA A 256 -12.66 8.88 -32.87
C ALA A 256 -11.25 9.13 -33.44
N GLY A 257 -10.22 9.21 -32.59
CA GLY A 257 -8.83 9.45 -32.99
C GLY A 257 -8.44 10.93 -33.05
N ASP A 258 -9.30 11.84 -32.59
CA ASP A 258 -9.04 13.29 -32.60
C ASP A 258 -8.11 13.74 -31.47
N ARG A 259 -7.73 12.82 -30.57
CA ARG A 259 -6.84 13.08 -29.44
C ARG A 259 -5.76 12.00 -29.35
N PRO A 260 -4.55 12.36 -28.93
CA PRO A 260 -3.50 11.38 -28.68
C PRO A 260 -3.91 10.47 -27.51
N GLU A 261 -3.52 9.21 -27.64
CA GLU A 261 -3.78 8.19 -26.65
C GLU A 261 -2.87 8.36 -25.40
N THR A 262 -3.20 7.71 -24.29
CA THR A 262 -2.25 7.52 -23.18
C THR A 262 -1.02 6.73 -23.68
N PRO A 263 0.21 7.01 -23.20
CA PRO A 263 1.40 6.23 -23.53
C PRO A 263 1.17 4.73 -23.47
N LYS A 264 1.45 4.04 -24.58
CA LYS A 264 1.16 2.62 -24.75
C LYS A 264 2.37 1.74 -24.44
N PRO A 265 2.18 0.43 -24.17
CA PRO A 265 3.29 -0.51 -24.11
C PRO A 265 4.14 -0.45 -25.39
N GLY A 266 5.46 -0.34 -25.24
CA GLY A 266 6.40 -0.20 -26.36
C GLY A 266 6.67 1.24 -26.81
N ASP A 267 6.04 2.24 -26.19
CA ASP A 267 6.32 3.65 -26.48
C ASP A 267 7.81 3.99 -26.14
N PRO A 268 8.58 4.57 -27.09
CA PRO A 268 9.97 4.93 -26.87
C PRO A 268 10.21 5.86 -25.68
N LEU A 269 9.22 6.60 -25.20
CA LEU A 269 9.39 7.49 -24.05
C LEU A 269 9.75 6.75 -22.75
N PHE A 270 9.45 5.45 -22.67
CA PHE A 270 9.85 4.63 -21.53
C PHE A 270 11.29 4.09 -21.65
N ALA A 271 11.96 4.29 -22.79
CA ALA A 271 13.31 3.81 -23.01
C ALA A 271 14.29 4.46 -22.02
N GLY A 272 15.11 3.64 -21.36
CA GLY A 272 16.09 4.13 -20.39
C GLY A 272 15.51 4.52 -19.02
N SER A 273 14.19 4.46 -18.84
CA SER A 273 13.50 4.61 -17.55
C SER A 273 13.45 3.28 -16.78
N ALA A 274 13.16 3.32 -15.48
CA ALA A 274 12.99 2.14 -14.64
C ALA A 274 11.96 2.38 -13.54
N THR A 275 11.37 1.30 -13.04
CA THR A 275 10.50 1.31 -11.86
C THR A 275 11.03 0.29 -10.85
N VAL A 276 11.08 0.69 -9.58
CA VAL A 276 11.57 -0.12 -8.47
C VAL A 276 10.51 -0.09 -7.37
N ILE A 277 9.97 -1.26 -7.02
CA ILE A 277 9.13 -1.41 -5.84
C ILE A 277 10.05 -1.48 -4.62
N VAL A 278 10.08 -0.39 -3.85
CA VAL A 278 10.96 -0.24 -2.68
C VAL A 278 10.31 -0.77 -1.39
N GLY A 279 8.98 -0.82 -1.37
CA GLY A 279 8.18 -1.37 -0.28
C GLY A 279 6.92 -2.05 -0.83
N SER A 280 6.60 -3.23 -0.29
CA SER A 280 5.44 -4.06 -0.62
C SER A 280 5.09 -4.99 0.54
N CYS A 281 3.90 -5.56 0.52
CA CYS A 281 3.48 -6.55 1.52
C CYS A 281 4.44 -7.75 1.57
N LEU A 282 4.84 -8.26 0.39
CA LEU A 282 5.77 -9.40 0.33
C LEU A 282 7.14 -9.08 0.96
N GLN A 283 7.67 -7.87 0.75
CA GLN A 283 8.93 -7.44 1.37
C GLN A 283 8.81 -7.32 2.90
N ALA A 284 7.65 -6.87 3.42
CA ALA A 284 7.37 -6.84 4.84
C ALA A 284 7.29 -8.27 5.42
N LEU A 285 6.58 -9.19 4.76
CA LEU A 285 6.48 -10.59 5.17
C LEU A 285 7.85 -11.29 5.11
N ALA A 286 8.68 -11.01 4.11
CA ALA A 286 10.03 -11.57 4.03
C ALA A 286 10.95 -11.08 5.17
N ALA A 287 10.75 -9.86 5.67
CA ALA A 287 11.47 -9.39 6.86
C ALA A 287 10.96 -10.05 8.14
N ALA A 288 9.64 -10.20 8.30
CA ALA A 288 9.04 -10.98 9.38
C ALA A 288 9.54 -12.44 9.39
N ALA A 289 9.64 -13.08 8.22
CA ALA A 289 10.13 -14.45 8.08
C ALA A 289 11.55 -14.59 8.61
N ARG A 290 12.46 -13.69 8.21
CA ARG A 290 13.84 -13.67 8.71
C ARG A 290 13.93 -13.45 10.23
N GLU A 291 13.10 -12.58 10.78
CA GLU A 291 13.05 -12.35 12.23
C GLU A 291 12.54 -13.59 12.98
N ALA A 292 11.53 -14.26 12.43
CA ALA A 292 11.02 -15.51 12.99
C ALA A 292 12.09 -16.62 12.96
N GLU A 293 12.83 -16.74 11.85
CA GLU A 293 13.94 -17.67 11.72
C GLU A 293 15.07 -17.37 12.71
N ALA A 294 15.42 -16.10 12.89
CA ALA A 294 16.39 -15.67 13.90
C ALA A 294 15.94 -15.99 15.34
N ALA A 295 14.62 -16.00 15.58
CA ALA A 295 14.02 -16.43 16.85
C ALA A 295 13.85 -17.96 16.98
N GLY A 296 14.29 -18.76 16.00
CA GLY A 296 14.29 -20.22 16.04
C GLY A 296 13.03 -20.89 15.47
N TYR A 297 12.13 -20.14 14.85
CA TYR A 297 10.96 -20.71 14.16
C TYR A 297 11.34 -21.14 12.74
N ARG A 298 10.70 -22.20 12.26
CA ARG A 298 10.59 -22.43 10.81
C ARG A 298 9.59 -21.43 10.26
N SER A 299 9.86 -20.80 9.12
CA SER A 299 8.96 -19.81 8.52
C SER A 299 8.32 -20.34 7.22
N LEU A 300 7.06 -19.94 6.97
CA LEU A 300 6.38 -20.15 5.69
C LEU A 300 5.51 -18.94 5.38
N ILE A 301 5.80 -18.25 4.27
CA ILE A 301 4.90 -17.24 3.71
C ILE A 301 3.86 -17.95 2.85
N LEU A 302 2.62 -18.02 3.31
CA LEU A 302 1.51 -18.60 2.56
C LEU A 302 1.16 -17.78 1.32
N SER A 303 1.00 -16.47 1.50
CA SER A 303 0.65 -15.54 0.41
C SER A 303 0.77 -14.09 0.89
N SER A 304 1.18 -13.19 -0.01
CA SER A 304 1.09 -11.73 0.16
C SER A 304 -0.12 -11.13 -0.57
N LYS A 305 -1.06 -11.98 -1.01
CA LYS A 305 -2.20 -11.64 -1.86
C LYS A 305 -3.52 -12.17 -1.28
N ILE A 306 -3.64 -12.18 0.04
CA ILE A 306 -4.84 -12.69 0.72
C ILE A 306 -5.92 -11.62 0.65
N GLU A 307 -7.03 -11.97 0.00
CA GLU A 307 -8.25 -11.17 -0.08
C GLU A 307 -9.44 -12.03 0.37
N GLY A 308 -10.53 -11.38 0.74
CA GLY A 308 -11.77 -12.04 1.15
C GLY A 308 -12.30 -11.53 2.48
N GLU A 309 -13.31 -12.23 2.99
CA GLU A 309 -14.00 -11.88 4.23
C GLU A 309 -13.14 -12.29 5.44
N ALA A 310 -12.80 -11.33 6.31
CA ALA A 310 -11.83 -11.45 7.39
C ALA A 310 -12.09 -12.66 8.30
N ARG A 311 -13.35 -12.89 8.67
CA ARG A 311 -13.76 -14.03 9.52
C ARG A 311 -13.57 -15.40 8.85
N GLU A 312 -13.65 -15.49 7.53
CA GLU A 312 -13.46 -16.75 6.79
C GLU A 312 -11.98 -17.07 6.61
N VAL A 313 -11.16 -16.04 6.31
CA VAL A 313 -9.70 -16.18 6.26
C VAL A 313 -9.16 -16.62 7.63
N ALA A 314 -9.68 -16.06 8.74
CA ALA A 314 -9.31 -16.47 10.09
C ALA A 314 -9.51 -17.97 10.36
N ARG A 315 -10.62 -18.55 9.88
CA ARG A 315 -10.91 -19.98 10.05
C ARG A 315 -9.90 -20.85 9.31
N ALA A 316 -9.48 -20.43 8.11
CA ALA A 316 -8.45 -21.13 7.35
C ALA A 316 -7.09 -21.10 8.09
N PHE A 317 -6.67 -19.93 8.60
CA PHE A 317 -5.44 -19.84 9.41
C PHE A 317 -5.53 -20.68 10.68
N ALA A 318 -6.66 -20.67 11.39
CA ALA A 318 -6.85 -21.48 12.59
C ALA A 318 -6.75 -22.99 12.30
N ALA A 319 -7.32 -23.45 11.18
CA ALA A 319 -7.19 -24.84 10.74
C ALA A 319 -5.73 -25.21 10.44
N ILE A 320 -4.99 -24.35 9.73
CA ILE A 320 -3.55 -24.53 9.47
C ILE A 320 -2.76 -24.59 10.78
N GLY A 321 -3.08 -23.75 11.77
CA GLY A 321 -2.40 -23.75 13.07
C GLY A 321 -2.61 -25.05 13.85
N ARG A 322 -3.84 -25.58 13.82
CA ARG A 322 -4.16 -26.89 14.41
C ARG A 322 -3.39 -28.00 13.69
N GLU A 323 -3.37 -28.00 12.37
CA GLU A 323 -2.64 -29.00 11.58
C GLU A 323 -1.12 -28.95 11.86
N CYS A 324 -0.53 -27.76 11.89
CA CYS A 324 0.89 -27.59 12.23
C CYS A 324 1.20 -28.16 13.61
N ARG A 325 0.34 -27.91 14.60
CA ARG A 325 0.52 -28.41 15.96
C ARG A 325 0.33 -29.93 16.06
N ASP A 326 -0.71 -30.46 15.42
CA ASP A 326 -1.17 -31.83 15.63
C ASP A 326 -0.42 -32.86 14.77
N SER A 327 -0.05 -32.50 13.53
CA SER A 327 0.61 -33.40 12.58
C SER A 327 1.98 -32.91 12.11
N GLY A 328 2.33 -31.65 12.37
CA GLY A 328 3.56 -31.04 11.86
C GLY A 328 3.47 -30.57 10.40
N HIS A 329 2.28 -30.56 9.80
CA HIS A 329 2.05 -30.09 8.44
C HIS A 329 1.29 -28.75 8.39
N PRO A 330 1.54 -27.88 7.40
CA PRO A 330 2.60 -27.95 6.41
C PRO A 330 3.99 -27.63 6.99
N LEU A 331 4.08 -27.18 8.24
CA LEU A 331 5.34 -26.77 8.86
C LEU A 331 5.42 -27.23 10.32
N ALA A 332 6.44 -28.03 10.65
CA ALA A 332 6.60 -28.60 11.97
C ALA A 332 6.93 -27.52 13.03
N PRO A 333 6.37 -27.58 14.25
CA PRO A 333 6.69 -26.65 15.32
C PRO A 333 8.16 -26.71 15.77
N PRO A 334 8.76 -25.61 16.25
CA PRO A 334 8.20 -24.26 16.29
C PRO A 334 8.05 -23.67 14.89
N ALA A 335 6.85 -23.18 14.58
CA ALA A 335 6.47 -22.74 13.23
C ALA A 335 5.89 -21.33 13.25
N CYS A 336 6.20 -20.57 12.19
CA CYS A 336 5.72 -19.23 11.93
C CYS A 336 5.11 -19.20 10.52
N ILE A 337 3.79 -19.17 10.47
CA ILE A 337 3.05 -19.07 9.22
C ILE A 337 2.66 -17.61 9.00
N LEU A 338 3.10 -17.05 7.88
CA LEU A 338 2.94 -15.65 7.53
C LEU A 338 1.98 -15.52 6.35
N GLY A 339 1.15 -14.49 6.39
CA GLY A 339 0.36 -14.08 5.24
C GLY A 339 0.13 -12.58 5.25
N GLY A 340 -0.32 -12.05 4.13
CA GLY A 340 -0.65 -10.63 4.02
C GLY A 340 -1.49 -10.37 2.78
N GLY A 341 -2.02 -9.16 2.70
CA GLY A 341 -3.01 -8.74 1.71
C GLY A 341 -4.00 -7.80 2.38
N GLU A 342 -5.23 -7.72 1.85
CA GLU A 342 -6.23 -6.77 2.31
C GLU A 342 -7.58 -7.49 2.43
N THR A 343 -7.97 -7.83 3.67
CA THR A 343 -9.28 -8.44 3.90
C THR A 343 -10.39 -7.39 3.95
N THR A 344 -11.64 -7.85 3.90
CA THR A 344 -12.83 -6.99 4.01
C THR A 344 -13.73 -7.50 5.12
N VAL A 345 -14.58 -6.60 5.61
CA VAL A 345 -15.62 -6.90 6.59
C VAL A 345 -16.96 -6.49 6.02
N THR A 346 -17.87 -7.44 5.92
CA THR A 346 -19.29 -7.14 5.68
C THR A 346 -19.93 -6.65 6.98
N LEU A 347 -20.25 -5.36 7.04
CA LEU A 347 -20.90 -4.76 8.21
C LEU A 347 -22.33 -5.31 8.39
N GLN A 348 -22.56 -5.94 9.54
CA GLN A 348 -23.83 -6.51 10.00
C GLN A 348 -24.34 -5.84 11.29
N GLY A 349 -23.45 -5.20 12.04
CA GLY A 349 -23.76 -4.45 13.25
C GLY A 349 -23.17 -3.04 13.25
N ALA A 350 -23.43 -2.32 14.35
CA ALA A 350 -22.95 -0.96 14.58
C ALA A 350 -21.78 -0.90 15.57
N GLY A 351 -21.10 -2.03 15.79
CA GLY A 351 -19.94 -2.13 16.65
C GLY A 351 -18.72 -1.36 16.13
N ARG A 352 -17.67 -1.33 16.95
CA ARG A 352 -16.40 -0.72 16.60
C ARG A 352 -15.35 -1.81 16.36
N GLY A 353 -14.61 -1.68 15.26
CA GLY A 353 -13.53 -2.61 14.91
C GLY A 353 -13.04 -2.38 13.49
N GLY A 354 -12.12 -3.23 13.06
CA GLY A 354 -11.66 -3.30 11.68
C GLY A 354 -11.43 -4.75 11.27
N ARG A 355 -10.95 -4.94 10.04
CA ARG A 355 -10.74 -6.26 9.45
C ARG A 355 -9.71 -7.09 10.18
N ASN A 356 -8.63 -6.49 10.68
CA ASN A 356 -7.58 -7.20 11.41
C ASN A 356 -8.07 -7.63 12.79
N GLN A 357 -8.80 -6.77 13.49
CA GLN A 357 -9.45 -7.09 14.76
C GLN A 357 -10.53 -8.15 14.56
N GLU A 358 -11.34 -8.05 13.51
CA GLU A 358 -12.37 -9.06 13.22
C GLU A 358 -11.75 -10.43 12.89
N MET A 359 -10.68 -10.45 12.09
CA MET A 359 -9.93 -11.65 11.76
C MET A 359 -9.31 -12.28 13.02
N ALA A 360 -8.73 -11.48 13.91
CA ALA A 360 -8.20 -11.96 15.19
C ALA A 360 -9.31 -12.53 16.10
N LEU A 361 -10.49 -11.89 16.18
CA LEU A 361 -11.61 -12.37 16.99
C LEU A 361 -12.19 -13.68 16.46
N ALA A 362 -12.37 -13.77 15.14
CA ALA A 362 -12.78 -15.02 14.49
C ALA A 362 -11.72 -16.13 14.71
N GLY A 363 -10.44 -15.77 14.67
CA GLY A 363 -9.32 -16.65 15.01
C GLY A 363 -9.37 -17.14 16.45
N ALA A 364 -9.64 -16.26 17.43
CA ALA A 364 -9.80 -16.61 18.84
C ALA A 364 -10.91 -17.65 19.06
N ILE A 365 -12.04 -17.49 18.36
CA ILE A 365 -13.16 -18.46 18.40
C ILE A 365 -12.73 -19.78 17.76
N ALA A 366 -12.07 -19.72 16.61
CA ALA A 366 -11.65 -20.90 15.86
C ALA A 366 -10.45 -21.64 16.49
N LEU A 367 -9.69 -21.01 17.38
CA LEU A 367 -8.56 -21.58 18.13
C LEU A 367 -8.91 -21.92 19.58
N GLU A 368 -10.16 -21.74 20.01
CA GLU A 368 -10.54 -21.97 21.40
C GLU A 368 -10.07 -23.36 21.90
N GLY A 369 -9.40 -23.37 23.05
CA GLY A 369 -8.85 -24.57 23.69
C GLY A 369 -7.61 -25.16 23.01
N VAL A 370 -7.00 -24.46 22.04
CA VAL A 370 -5.76 -24.88 21.36
C VAL A 370 -4.55 -24.29 22.07
N PRO A 371 -3.85 -25.04 22.94
CA PRO A 371 -2.61 -24.55 23.54
C PRO A 371 -1.51 -24.37 22.51
N GLY A 372 -0.59 -23.44 22.78
CA GLY A 372 0.64 -23.26 22.00
C GLY A 372 0.45 -22.66 20.62
N VAL A 373 -0.73 -22.10 20.30
CA VAL A 373 -0.99 -21.42 19.02
C VAL A 373 -1.43 -19.99 19.28
N LEU A 374 -0.79 -19.04 18.60
CA LEU A 374 -1.07 -17.61 18.68
C LEU A 374 -1.26 -17.04 17.28
N PHE A 375 -2.27 -16.19 17.12
CA PHE A 375 -2.61 -15.53 15.88
C PHE A 375 -2.63 -14.01 16.07
N LEU A 376 -1.87 -13.30 15.24
CA LEU A 376 -1.75 -11.86 15.25
C LEU A 376 -2.14 -11.34 13.87
N CYS A 377 -2.98 -10.30 13.84
CA CYS A 377 -3.36 -9.60 12.60
C CYS A 377 -3.15 -8.11 12.83
N ALA A 378 -2.49 -7.42 11.89
CA ALA A 378 -2.25 -5.99 11.99
C ALA A 378 -2.15 -5.30 10.63
N GLY A 379 -2.77 -4.14 10.51
CA GLY A 379 -2.58 -3.19 9.41
C GLY A 379 -1.24 -2.48 9.54
N THR A 380 -0.49 -2.41 8.44
CA THR A 380 0.86 -1.83 8.43
C THR A 380 0.86 -0.31 8.55
N ASP A 381 -0.29 0.35 8.33
CA ASP A 381 -0.49 1.79 8.53
C ASP A 381 -0.72 2.20 10.00
N GLY A 382 -0.84 1.20 10.86
CA GLY A 382 -1.06 1.37 12.30
C GLY A 382 -2.50 1.63 12.70
N THR A 383 -3.45 1.48 11.77
CA THR A 383 -4.88 1.73 11.99
C THR A 383 -5.73 0.60 11.38
N ASP A 384 -6.73 0.13 12.11
CA ASP A 384 -7.66 -0.88 11.63
C ASP A 384 -9.11 -0.46 11.88
N GLY A 385 -9.82 -0.16 10.80
CA GLY A 385 -11.15 0.46 10.87
C GLY A 385 -11.12 1.87 11.53
N PRO A 386 -12.25 2.37 12.05
CA PRO A 386 -12.32 3.63 12.79
C PRO A 386 -11.81 3.47 14.24
N THR A 387 -10.59 2.95 14.40
CA THR A 387 -9.98 2.68 15.71
C THR A 387 -8.58 3.27 15.80
N ASP A 388 -7.98 3.23 16.99
CA ASP A 388 -6.60 3.64 17.26
C ASP A 388 -5.66 2.42 17.44
N ALA A 389 -6.14 1.23 17.07
CA ALA A 389 -5.38 0.00 17.04
C ALA A 389 -5.05 -0.36 15.59
N ALA A 390 -3.89 -0.95 15.38
CA ALA A 390 -3.49 -1.56 14.11
C ALA A 390 -4.15 -2.92 13.91
N GLY A 391 -4.63 -3.55 14.99
CA GLY A 391 -5.14 -4.92 14.95
C GLY A 391 -5.21 -5.52 16.35
N ALA A 392 -5.10 -6.84 16.44
CA ALA A 392 -5.17 -7.56 17.71
C ALA A 392 -4.38 -8.88 17.68
N VAL A 393 -4.13 -9.40 18.87
CA VAL A 393 -3.55 -10.73 19.09
C VAL A 393 -4.56 -11.65 19.78
N ALA A 394 -4.62 -12.90 19.35
CA ALA A 394 -5.49 -13.93 19.86
C ALA A 394 -4.73 -15.25 20.05
N ASP A 395 -5.13 -16.03 21.03
CA ASP A 395 -4.64 -17.39 21.30
C ASP A 395 -5.80 -18.30 21.71
N GLY A 396 -5.50 -19.57 21.99
CA GLY A 396 -6.53 -20.54 22.38
C GLY A 396 -7.23 -20.26 23.72
N GLU A 397 -6.73 -19.32 24.53
CA GLU A 397 -7.34 -18.92 25.79
C GLU A 397 -8.21 -17.66 25.68
N THR A 398 -8.04 -16.89 24.59
CA THR A 398 -8.63 -15.57 24.40
C THR A 398 -10.17 -15.59 24.49
N ALA A 399 -10.83 -16.56 23.85
CA ALA A 399 -12.28 -16.72 23.95
C ALA A 399 -12.73 -17.00 25.40
N GLY A 400 -12.01 -17.86 26.11
CA GLY A 400 -12.28 -18.18 27.52
C GLY A 400 -12.05 -16.98 28.46
N ARG A 401 -10.99 -16.19 28.22
CA ARG A 401 -10.74 -14.93 28.94
C ARG A 401 -11.88 -13.94 28.75
N GLY A 402 -12.38 -13.80 27.52
CA GLY A 402 -13.55 -12.97 27.20
C GLY A 402 -14.78 -13.37 28.01
N ARG A 403 -15.17 -14.65 28.01
CA ARG A 403 -16.35 -15.12 28.76
C ARG A 403 -16.24 -14.91 30.27
N ARG A 404 -15.04 -15.04 30.85
CA ARG A 404 -14.80 -14.72 32.28
C ARG A 404 -15.08 -13.25 32.62
N LEU A 405 -15.01 -12.35 31.63
CA LEU A 405 -15.37 -10.94 31.75
C LEU A 405 -16.81 -10.62 31.31
N GLY A 406 -17.63 -11.65 31.02
CA GLY A 406 -18.98 -11.49 30.49
C GLY A 406 -19.04 -11.06 29.02
N LEU A 407 -17.93 -11.22 28.28
CA LEU A 407 -17.84 -10.87 26.86
C LEU A 407 -17.99 -12.15 26.02
N GLU A 408 -19.16 -12.37 25.42
CA GLU A 408 -19.39 -13.55 24.56
C GLU A 408 -18.78 -13.32 23.16
N PRO A 409 -17.68 -14.01 22.79
CA PRO A 409 -16.93 -13.67 21.56
C PRO A 409 -17.77 -13.71 20.28
N ARG A 410 -18.71 -14.67 20.18
CA ARG A 410 -19.58 -14.81 18.99
C ARG A 410 -20.56 -13.64 18.84
N ASP A 411 -21.03 -13.06 19.95
CA ASP A 411 -21.88 -11.87 19.93
C ASP A 411 -21.10 -10.65 19.43
N PHE A 412 -19.91 -10.42 19.98
CA PHE A 412 -19.01 -9.33 19.57
C PHE A 412 -18.63 -9.43 18.08
N LEU A 413 -18.37 -10.64 17.57
CA LEU A 413 -18.12 -10.85 16.14
C LEU A 413 -19.36 -10.53 15.28
N LYS A 414 -20.54 -10.99 15.69
CA LYS A 414 -21.80 -10.77 14.96
C LYS A 414 -22.15 -9.29 14.84
N ARG A 415 -21.87 -8.50 15.87
CA ARG A 415 -22.16 -7.05 15.89
C ARG A 415 -21.02 -6.18 15.36
N ASN A 416 -19.95 -6.78 14.82
CA ASN A 416 -18.72 -6.12 14.35
C ASN A 416 -18.05 -5.23 15.43
N ASP A 417 -17.96 -5.71 16.68
CA ASP A 417 -17.41 -4.96 17.81
C ASP A 417 -16.11 -5.54 18.37
N ALA A 418 -15.23 -6.04 17.50
CA ALA A 418 -13.98 -6.67 17.92
C ALA A 418 -13.07 -5.74 18.73
N TYR A 419 -13.12 -4.42 18.51
CA TYR A 419 -12.33 -3.44 19.26
C TYR A 419 -12.62 -3.52 20.75
N THR A 420 -13.89 -3.41 21.15
CA THR A 420 -14.26 -3.40 22.56
C THR A 420 -13.94 -4.73 23.24
N PHE A 421 -14.06 -5.86 22.52
CA PHE A 421 -13.66 -7.16 23.03
C PHE A 421 -12.17 -7.20 23.41
N PHE A 422 -11.29 -6.83 22.48
CA PHE A 422 -9.84 -6.88 22.70
C PHE A 422 -9.31 -5.77 23.62
N ASP A 423 -9.94 -4.60 23.62
CA ASP A 423 -9.57 -3.50 24.53
C ASP A 423 -9.76 -3.91 25.99
N ARG A 424 -10.89 -4.58 26.29
CA ARG A 424 -11.18 -5.11 27.63
C ARG A 424 -10.23 -6.23 28.06
N LEU A 425 -9.62 -6.92 27.11
CA LEU A 425 -8.64 -7.97 27.36
C LEU A 425 -7.18 -7.48 27.37
N GLY A 426 -6.91 -6.25 26.92
CA GLY A 426 -5.55 -5.73 26.77
C GLY A 426 -4.77 -6.35 25.60
N ASP A 427 -5.48 -6.77 24.56
CA ASP A 427 -4.93 -7.57 23.44
C ASP A 427 -4.96 -6.83 22.09
N LEU A 428 -5.32 -5.55 22.11
CA LEU A 428 -5.14 -4.67 20.96
C LEU A 428 -3.65 -4.42 20.68
N ILE A 429 -3.32 -4.32 19.41
CA ILE A 429 -2.00 -3.91 18.94
C ILE A 429 -2.08 -2.43 18.60
N ARG A 430 -1.34 -1.61 19.36
CA ARG A 430 -1.31 -0.16 19.23
C ARG A 430 0.09 0.27 18.85
N THR A 431 0.32 0.49 17.56
CA THR A 431 1.62 0.94 17.02
C THR A 431 1.73 2.48 16.98
N GLY A 432 0.58 3.17 17.00
CA GLY A 432 0.50 4.54 16.50
C GLY A 432 0.63 4.60 14.97
N PRO A 433 0.58 5.79 14.37
CA PRO A 433 0.70 5.96 12.92
C PRO A 433 2.11 5.61 12.46
N THR A 434 2.23 4.57 11.63
CA THR A 434 3.51 4.11 11.08
C THR A 434 3.96 4.94 9.86
N ARG A 435 3.05 5.75 9.29
CA ARG A 435 3.26 6.58 8.09
C ARG A 435 3.66 5.79 6.84
N THR A 436 3.38 4.49 6.83
CA THR A 436 3.46 3.61 5.66
C THR A 436 2.11 2.95 5.43
N ASN A 437 1.96 2.25 4.30
CA ASN A 437 0.87 1.32 4.09
C ASN A 437 1.29 0.32 3.00
N VAL A 438 1.53 -0.92 3.41
CA VAL A 438 1.72 -2.07 2.53
C VAL A 438 0.69 -3.17 2.85
N MET A 439 -0.53 -2.74 3.19
CA MET A 439 -1.70 -3.58 3.55
C MET A 439 -1.55 -4.26 4.92
N ASP A 440 -2.11 -5.45 5.10
CA ASP A 440 -2.13 -6.18 6.37
C ASP A 440 -1.06 -7.27 6.45
N VAL A 441 -0.62 -7.56 7.67
CA VAL A 441 0.25 -8.69 8.03
C VAL A 441 -0.48 -9.60 9.01
N TYR A 442 -0.54 -10.88 8.66
CA TYR A 442 -1.11 -11.97 9.44
C TYR A 442 0.01 -12.92 9.85
N LEU A 443 0.06 -13.25 11.14
CA LEU A 443 1.11 -14.05 11.74
C LEU A 443 0.47 -15.12 12.62
N LEU A 444 0.77 -16.38 12.35
CA LEU A 444 0.36 -17.51 13.15
C LEU A 444 1.60 -18.25 13.67
N LEU A 445 1.82 -18.17 14.98
CA LEU A 445 2.89 -18.89 15.65
C LEU A 445 2.36 -20.17 16.29
N VAL A 446 3.11 -21.25 16.11
CA VAL A 446 2.90 -22.53 16.78
C VAL A 446 4.17 -22.84 17.57
N GLY A 447 4.05 -22.88 18.89
CA GLY A 447 5.17 -23.13 19.80
C GLY A 447 5.69 -24.56 19.69
N ALA A 448 6.96 -24.77 20.06
CA ALA A 448 7.48 -26.11 20.28
C ALA A 448 6.65 -26.75 21.40
N GLY A 449 5.87 -27.78 21.08
CA GLY A 449 5.00 -28.43 22.06
C GLY A 449 5.79 -28.79 23.32
N GLY A 450 5.23 -28.48 24.49
CA GLY A 450 5.70 -29.10 25.73
C GLY A 450 5.38 -30.58 25.65
N ALA A 451 6.41 -31.42 25.59
CA ALA A 451 6.28 -32.83 25.96
C ALA A 451 5.99 -32.93 27.47
#